data_AF-A0A497PEF2-F1
#
_entry.id   AF-A0A497PEF2-F1
#
_cell.length_a   1.000
_cell.length_b   1.000
_cell.length_c   1.000
_cell.angle_alpha   90.00
_cell.angle_beta   90.00
_cell.angle_gamma   90.00
#
_symmetry.space_group_name_H-M   'P 1'
#
loop_
_entity.id
_entity.type
_entity.pdbx_description
1 polymer ?
#
loop_
_entity_poly.entity_id
_entity_poly.type
_entity_poly.pdbx_seq_one_letter_code
_entity_poly.pdbx_strand_id
1 'polypeptide(L)'
;MGEQTTSPSLPESELRGRLSPSAASMLDSLLKLKVGSPLTLFQQMPEALSFERMVRTFRGDLYSAVLKRLRRLLSLSSDVIVTQRDMFLLVVNEWNSNISQLSETELRVLCSYVRHPSESIDGIASMAGVSYAQARRARGRLVNSGILRLEGVLNTSALGLERLLVRLENPSLVISSPYVEKTLFVDGASSVVMQVFLCPCEHVPEVVSLVRSLRSSSESATVWRLAAGFLSCSPFYYDFSSRGWRVDAVHLGMALRGSYEAISIGRASASVQARPRLGAADVRLIDRLRNEYRAPASHLAEATGLSESTVFKRRAVLTSHDGLVLPRARPHLPLLTGRVMLTAPPQSAGRILETASLLPMSFVSQIHNLESPSEARVIALVALPAESLRSVLDVMRYEVSAVDAITIDSIAAGHTECMQIESMYDCPTSSWRWNHGDFVDVRGYSVVRREAEGSAIPLDLVT
;
A
#
# COMPACT_ATOMS: atom_id res chain seq x y z
N MET A 1 -32.98 33.61 -0.10
CA MET A 1 -32.15 34.51 0.73
C MET A 1 -31.56 33.64 1.82
N GLY A 2 -30.30 33.23 1.68
CA GLY A 2 -29.63 32.34 2.63
C GLY A 2 -28.65 33.17 3.46
N GLU A 3 -28.87 33.23 4.77
CA GLU A 3 -27.95 33.83 5.73
C GLU A 3 -26.61 33.10 5.67
N GLN A 4 -25.60 33.77 5.14
CA GLN A 4 -24.21 33.41 5.38
C GLN A 4 -23.89 33.83 6.82
N THR A 5 -23.97 32.89 7.76
CA THR A 5 -23.34 33.05 9.07
C THR A 5 -21.83 33.10 8.87
N THR A 6 -21.30 34.32 8.74
CA THR A 6 -19.88 34.64 8.84
C THR A 6 -19.45 34.40 10.27
N SER A 7 -18.87 33.22 10.53
CA SER A 7 -18.16 32.94 11.78
C SER A 7 -17.11 34.04 12.03
N PRO A 8 -17.06 34.65 13.23
CA PRO A 8 -16.14 35.73 13.52
C PRO A 8 -14.70 35.27 13.31
N SER A 9 -13.98 35.96 12.43
CA SER A 9 -12.59 35.65 12.13
C SER A 9 -11.70 36.11 13.28
N LEU A 10 -11.06 35.17 13.97
CA LEU A 10 -10.00 35.45 14.94
C LEU A 10 -8.93 36.37 14.32
N PRO A 11 -8.63 37.53 14.93
CA PRO A 11 -7.59 38.44 14.46
C PRO A 11 -6.21 37.76 14.48
N GLU A 12 -5.34 38.15 13.55
CA GLU A 12 -4.06 37.45 13.30
C GLU A 12 -3.09 37.51 14.49
N SER A 13 -3.12 38.59 15.27
CA SER A 13 -2.36 38.74 16.51
C SER A 13 -2.77 37.73 17.58
N GLU A 14 -4.07 37.48 17.73
CA GLU A 14 -4.61 36.51 18.68
C GLU A 14 -4.31 35.07 18.23
N LEU A 15 -4.36 34.81 16.92
CA LEU A 15 -3.97 33.52 16.35
C LEU A 15 -2.49 33.22 16.61
N ARG A 16 -1.59 34.18 16.36
CA ARG A 16 -0.15 33.99 16.64
C ARG A 16 0.14 33.81 18.12
N GLY A 17 -0.60 34.46 19.01
CA GLY A 17 -0.48 34.28 20.47
C GLY A 17 -0.81 32.87 20.96
N ARG A 18 -1.56 32.07 20.18
CA ARG A 18 -1.93 30.68 20.50
C ARG A 18 -1.04 29.64 19.83
N LEU A 19 -0.02 30.05 19.08
CA LEU A 19 0.95 29.16 18.46
C LEU A 19 2.23 29.10 19.31
N SER A 20 2.81 27.92 19.49
CA SER A 20 4.18 27.86 19.96
C SER A 20 5.13 28.53 18.94
N PRO A 21 6.31 29.03 19.35
CA PRO A 21 7.26 29.65 18.43
C PRO A 21 7.60 28.76 17.22
N SER A 22 7.74 27.44 17.45
CA SER A 22 7.98 26.47 16.38
C SER A 22 6.78 26.29 15.44
N ALA A 23 5.56 26.29 15.97
CA ALA A 23 4.34 26.21 15.14
C ALA A 23 4.14 27.49 14.29
N ALA A 24 4.43 28.66 14.85
CA ALA A 24 4.43 29.93 14.12
C ALA A 24 5.47 29.93 13.00
N SER A 25 6.68 29.43 13.28
CA SER A 25 7.75 29.30 12.27
C SER A 25 7.35 28.39 11.09
N MET A 26 6.64 27.29 11.36
CA MET A 26 6.11 26.43 10.30
C MET A 26 5.07 27.15 9.43
N LEU A 27 4.16 27.90 10.05
CA LEU A 27 3.15 28.69 9.33
C LEU A 27 3.80 29.77 8.45
N ASP A 28 4.83 30.45 8.97
CA ASP A 28 5.62 31.43 8.21
C ASP A 28 6.41 30.76 7.07
N SER A 29 6.86 29.52 7.26
CA SER A 29 7.55 28.75 6.24
C SER A 29 6.62 28.35 5.08
N LEU A 30 5.37 27.97 5.38
CA LEU A 30 4.34 27.75 4.35
C LEU A 30 4.05 29.03 3.55
N LEU A 31 4.00 30.18 4.22
CA LEU A 31 3.83 31.48 3.56
C LEU A 31 5.02 31.81 2.65
N LYS A 32 6.26 31.60 3.12
CA LYS A 32 7.47 31.81 2.32
C LYS A 32 7.50 30.92 1.07
N LEU A 33 7.20 29.63 1.23
CA LEU A 33 7.12 28.68 0.11
C LEU A 33 6.06 29.08 -0.91
N LYS A 34 4.90 29.55 -0.44
CA LYS A 34 3.84 30.07 -1.32
C LYS A 34 4.32 31.23 -2.18
N VAL A 35 5.16 32.12 -1.64
CA VAL A 35 5.71 33.29 -2.34
C VAL A 35 6.97 32.95 -3.15
N GLY A 36 7.38 31.67 -3.20
CA GLY A 36 8.56 31.23 -3.95
C GLY A 36 9.89 31.60 -3.29
N SER A 37 9.87 31.96 -2.00
CA SER A 37 11.09 32.24 -1.25
C SER A 37 11.72 30.94 -0.74
N PRO A 38 13.05 30.78 -0.84
CA PRO A 38 13.72 29.59 -0.33
C PRO A 38 13.58 29.50 1.19
N LEU A 39 13.34 28.30 1.70
CA LEU A 39 13.37 28.04 3.14
C LEU A 39 14.79 28.24 3.65
N THR A 40 15.00 29.07 4.67
CA THR A 40 16.30 29.23 5.34
C THR A 40 16.43 28.37 6.60
N LEU A 41 15.31 27.97 7.21
CA LEU A 41 15.26 27.31 8.53
C LEU A 41 15.23 25.77 8.47
N PHE A 42 15.01 25.18 7.29
CA PHE A 42 14.80 23.73 7.13
C PHE A 42 15.76 23.06 6.13
N GLN A 43 16.81 23.77 5.66
CA GLN A 43 17.60 23.39 4.48
C GLN A 43 18.32 22.02 4.54
N GLN A 44 18.29 21.32 5.67
CA GLN A 44 18.97 20.01 5.83
C GLN A 44 18.08 18.90 6.41
N MET A 45 16.78 19.14 6.62
CA MET A 45 15.86 18.13 7.18
C MET A 45 15.05 17.45 6.06
N PRO A 46 14.89 16.11 6.06
CA PRO A 46 14.02 15.39 5.11
C PRO A 46 12.58 15.93 5.06
N GLU A 47 12.13 16.50 6.16
CA GLU A 47 10.83 17.16 6.33
C GLU A 47 10.65 18.36 5.39
N ALA A 48 11.73 19.10 5.07
CA ALA A 48 11.68 20.28 4.20
C ALA A 48 11.24 19.93 2.77
N LEU A 49 11.83 18.87 2.20
CA LEU A 49 11.47 18.36 0.87
C LEU A 49 10.03 17.84 0.83
N SER A 50 9.55 17.29 1.95
CA SER A 50 8.16 16.89 2.11
C SER A 50 7.23 18.11 2.09
N PHE A 51 7.54 19.16 2.86
CA PHE A 51 6.79 20.42 2.87
C PHE A 51 6.75 21.12 1.51
N GLU A 52 7.89 21.20 0.82
CA GLU A 52 7.96 21.76 -0.53
C GLU A 52 7.08 20.98 -1.52
N ARG A 53 7.12 19.65 -1.44
CA ARG A 53 6.25 18.79 -2.23
C ARG A 53 4.78 19.05 -1.92
N MET A 54 4.42 19.16 -0.64
CA MET A 54 3.04 19.42 -0.23
C MET A 54 2.52 20.73 -0.82
N VAL A 55 3.26 21.83 -0.64
CA VAL A 55 2.89 23.15 -1.19
C VAL A 55 2.79 23.11 -2.71
N ARG A 56 3.76 22.50 -3.40
CA ARG A 56 3.79 22.43 -4.87
C ARG A 56 2.66 21.61 -5.48
N THR A 57 2.18 20.60 -4.77
CA THR A 57 1.19 19.64 -5.29
C THR A 57 -0.24 19.92 -4.83
N PHE A 58 -0.41 20.81 -3.84
CA PHE A 58 -1.70 21.25 -3.38
C PHE A 58 -2.44 22.04 -4.47
N ARG A 59 -3.73 21.73 -4.67
CA ARG A 59 -4.60 22.45 -5.59
C ARG A 59 -5.17 23.68 -4.91
N GLY A 60 -4.72 24.85 -5.34
CA GLY A 60 -5.07 26.12 -4.72
C GLY A 60 -3.97 26.54 -3.75
N ASP A 61 -4.36 26.98 -2.55
CA ASP A 61 -3.43 27.55 -1.58
C ASP A 61 -3.46 26.79 -0.25
N LEU A 62 -2.41 26.02 0.02
CA LEU A 62 -2.25 25.23 1.23
C LEU A 62 -2.19 26.13 2.48
N TYR A 63 -1.50 27.26 2.41
CA TYR A 63 -1.40 28.19 3.54
C TYR A 63 -2.78 28.70 3.94
N SER A 64 -3.57 29.16 2.96
CA SER A 64 -4.94 29.64 3.22
C SER A 64 -5.87 28.54 3.75
N ALA A 65 -5.74 27.31 3.25
CA ALA A 65 -6.53 26.18 3.72
C ALA A 65 -6.21 25.83 5.19
N VAL A 66 -4.92 25.70 5.52
CA VAL A 66 -4.42 25.45 6.88
C VAL A 66 -4.89 26.56 7.83
N LEU A 67 -4.73 27.81 7.43
CA LEU A 67 -5.10 28.96 8.25
C LEU A 67 -6.63 29.04 8.50
N LYS A 68 -7.44 28.74 7.48
CA LYS A 68 -8.90 28.63 7.62
C LYS A 68 -9.29 27.52 8.61
N ARG A 69 -8.67 26.34 8.51
CA ARG A 69 -8.95 25.21 9.40
C ARG A 69 -8.47 25.48 10.82
N LEU A 70 -7.28 26.06 10.99
CA LEU A 70 -6.71 26.47 12.26
C LEU A 70 -7.63 27.45 13.00
N ARG A 71 -8.12 28.49 12.32
CA ARG A 71 -9.09 29.45 12.90
C ARG A 71 -10.35 28.75 13.40
N ARG A 72 -10.88 27.80 12.62
CA ARG A 72 -12.06 27.01 13.01
C ARG A 72 -11.80 26.10 14.21
N LEU A 73 -10.60 25.53 14.33
CA LEU A 73 -10.24 24.71 15.50
C LEU A 73 -10.08 25.58 16.75
N LEU A 74 -9.40 26.72 16.63
CA LEU A 74 -9.20 27.65 17.75
C LEU A 74 -10.51 28.32 18.21
N SER A 75 -11.50 28.46 17.34
CA SER A 75 -12.82 28.94 17.74
C SER A 75 -13.60 27.93 18.60
N LEU A 76 -13.22 26.65 18.59
CA LEU A 76 -13.86 25.58 19.37
C LEU A 76 -13.26 25.43 20.78
N SER A 77 -12.10 26.06 21.05
CA SER A 77 -11.39 25.93 22.32
C SER A 77 -10.73 27.25 22.72
N SER A 78 -11.05 27.76 23.91
CA SER A 78 -10.53 29.04 24.41
C SER A 78 -9.04 28.99 24.77
N ASP A 79 -8.53 27.87 25.31
CA ASP A 79 -7.25 27.83 26.02
C ASP A 79 -6.29 26.74 25.51
N VAL A 80 -6.09 26.65 24.19
CA VAL A 80 -5.19 25.65 23.59
C VAL A 80 -4.01 26.35 22.92
N ILE A 81 -2.80 25.93 23.31
CA ILE A 81 -1.55 26.26 22.61
C ILE A 81 -1.32 25.19 21.54
N VAL A 82 -1.25 25.59 20.29
CA VAL A 82 -0.99 24.70 19.15
C VAL A 82 0.51 24.45 19.06
N THR A 83 0.90 23.19 19.11
CA THR A 83 2.30 22.78 19.03
C THR A 83 2.75 22.58 17.58
N GLN A 84 4.06 22.38 17.38
CA GLN A 84 4.62 22.06 16.07
C GLN A 84 4.02 20.77 15.49
N ARG A 85 3.80 19.75 16.35
CA ARG A 85 3.19 18.47 15.95
C ARG A 85 1.76 18.66 15.47
N ASP A 86 0.97 19.46 16.17
CA ASP A 86 -0.42 19.74 15.80
C ASP A 86 -0.49 20.46 14.45
N MET A 87 0.38 21.45 14.25
CA MET A 87 0.50 22.17 12.98
C MET A 87 0.92 21.23 11.84
N PHE A 88 1.91 20.36 12.08
CA PHE A 88 2.33 19.37 11.09
C PHE A 88 1.18 18.44 10.68
N LEU A 89 0.47 17.87 11.66
CA LEU A 89 -0.69 17.02 11.41
C LEU A 89 -1.79 17.75 10.64
N LEU A 90 -2.05 19.01 10.99
CA LEU A 90 -3.00 19.85 10.28
C LEU A 90 -2.63 20.03 8.80
N VAL A 91 -1.36 20.36 8.52
CA VAL A 91 -0.85 20.52 7.15
C VAL A 91 -0.97 19.22 6.36
N VAL A 92 -0.51 18.12 6.95
CA VAL A 92 -0.58 16.79 6.32
C VAL A 92 -2.02 16.40 6.02
N ASN A 93 -2.94 16.63 6.95
CA ASN A 93 -4.36 16.30 6.77
C ASN A 93 -5.00 17.12 5.64
N GLU A 94 -4.79 18.44 5.62
CA GLU A 94 -5.31 19.30 4.55
C GLU A 94 -4.74 18.91 3.18
N TRP A 95 -3.43 18.62 3.12
CA TRP A 95 -2.79 18.15 1.90
C TRP A 95 -3.33 16.79 1.45
N ASN A 96 -3.41 15.80 2.34
CA ASN A 96 -3.95 14.47 2.07
C ASN A 96 -5.39 14.52 1.57
N SER A 97 -6.24 15.36 2.18
CA SER A 97 -7.61 15.59 1.71
C SER A 97 -7.63 16.20 0.31
N ASN A 98 -6.75 17.17 0.02
CA ASN A 98 -6.71 17.84 -1.28
C ASN A 98 -6.21 16.94 -2.41
N ILE A 99 -5.13 16.19 -2.21
CA ILE A 99 -4.56 15.33 -3.26
C ILE A 99 -5.48 14.15 -3.57
N SER A 100 -6.22 13.65 -2.57
CA SER A 100 -7.16 12.54 -2.76
C SER A 100 -8.40 12.91 -3.58
N GLN A 101 -8.67 14.21 -3.79
CA GLN A 101 -9.76 14.68 -4.64
C GLN A 101 -9.40 14.56 -6.12
N LEU A 102 -9.43 13.36 -6.68
CA LEU A 102 -9.11 13.14 -8.08
C LEU A 102 -10.16 13.72 -9.04
N SER A 103 -9.69 14.30 -10.14
CA SER A 103 -10.54 14.58 -11.30
C SER A 103 -10.83 13.29 -12.07
N GLU A 104 -11.87 13.30 -12.90
CA GLU A 104 -12.25 12.16 -13.75
C GLU A 104 -11.09 11.65 -14.62
N THR A 105 -10.35 12.58 -15.23
CA THR A 105 -9.15 12.24 -16.01
C THR A 105 -8.08 11.57 -15.17
N GLU A 106 -7.81 12.07 -13.96
CA GLU A 106 -6.79 11.48 -13.08
C GLU A 106 -7.20 10.10 -12.58
N LEU A 107 -8.46 9.93 -12.21
CA LEU A 107 -8.96 8.65 -11.74
C LEU A 107 -8.91 7.60 -12.85
N ARG A 108 -9.33 7.94 -14.07
CA ARG A 108 -9.21 7.03 -15.23
C ARG A 108 -7.77 6.63 -15.51
N VAL A 109 -6.84 7.60 -15.51
CA VAL A 109 -5.41 7.36 -15.71
C VAL A 109 -4.83 6.49 -14.59
N LEU A 110 -5.21 6.74 -13.33
CA LEU A 110 -4.82 5.92 -12.19
C LEU A 110 -5.29 4.48 -12.36
N CYS A 111 -6.57 4.27 -12.69
CA CYS A 111 -7.14 2.94 -12.93
C CYS A 111 -6.42 2.19 -14.06
N SER A 112 -6.11 2.88 -15.16
CA SER A 112 -5.35 2.29 -16.27
C SER A 112 -3.93 1.90 -15.86
N TYR A 113 -3.23 2.72 -15.06
CA TYR A 113 -1.90 2.37 -14.54
C TYR A 113 -1.95 1.19 -13.56
N VAL A 114 -2.99 1.11 -12.73
CA VAL A 114 -3.18 -0.01 -11.80
C VAL A 114 -3.32 -1.34 -12.56
N ARG A 115 -4.06 -1.34 -13.67
CA ARG A 115 -4.25 -2.53 -14.52
C ARG A 115 -3.05 -2.84 -15.41
N HIS A 116 -2.39 -1.80 -15.95
CA HIS A 116 -1.34 -1.93 -16.96
C HIS A 116 -0.10 -1.08 -16.61
N PRO A 117 0.66 -1.44 -15.56
CA PRO A 117 1.77 -0.61 -15.05
C PRO A 117 2.99 -0.55 -15.99
N SER A 118 3.11 -1.49 -16.93
CA SER A 118 4.17 -1.52 -17.96
C SER A 118 3.92 -0.55 -19.12
N GLU A 119 2.68 -0.11 -19.32
CA GLU A 119 2.26 0.53 -20.56
C GLU A 119 2.87 1.93 -20.78
N SER A 120 3.02 2.29 -22.05
CA SER A 120 3.46 3.62 -22.44
C SER A 120 2.40 4.67 -22.06
N ILE A 121 2.77 5.95 -21.97
CA ILE A 121 1.77 7.01 -21.70
C ILE A 121 0.69 7.04 -22.78
N ASP A 122 1.06 6.73 -24.02
CA ASP A 122 0.14 6.69 -25.16
C ASP A 122 -0.85 5.52 -25.05
N GLY A 123 -0.35 4.33 -24.70
CA GLY A 123 -1.19 3.17 -24.39
C GLY A 123 -2.15 3.47 -23.23
N ILE A 124 -1.66 4.10 -22.15
CA ILE A 124 -2.48 4.54 -21.02
C ILE A 124 -3.54 5.55 -21.44
N ALA A 125 -3.22 6.49 -22.33
CA ALA A 125 -4.16 7.48 -22.84
C ALA A 125 -5.30 6.81 -23.61
N SER A 126 -4.96 5.87 -24.50
CA SER A 126 -5.93 5.07 -25.25
C SER A 126 -6.85 4.26 -24.33
N MET A 127 -6.28 3.50 -23.39
CA MET A 127 -7.05 2.68 -22.45
C MET A 127 -7.91 3.50 -21.49
N ALA A 128 -7.44 4.69 -21.08
CA ALA A 128 -8.22 5.61 -20.24
C ALA A 128 -9.27 6.42 -21.02
N GLY A 129 -9.26 6.36 -22.36
CA GLY A 129 -10.16 7.15 -23.22
C GLY A 129 -9.93 8.66 -23.11
N VAL A 130 -8.67 9.10 -23.04
CA VAL A 130 -8.29 10.52 -22.92
C VAL A 130 -7.17 10.86 -23.91
N SER A 131 -6.96 12.16 -24.18
CA SER A 131 -5.83 12.58 -25.04
C SER A 131 -4.47 12.34 -24.36
N TYR A 132 -3.42 12.15 -25.15
CA TYR A 132 -2.04 12.03 -24.66
C TYR A 132 -1.65 13.18 -23.70
N ALA A 133 -2.02 14.42 -24.06
CA ALA A 133 -1.71 15.60 -23.25
C ALA A 133 -2.41 15.56 -21.87
N GLN A 134 -3.67 15.10 -21.83
CA GLN A 134 -4.40 14.89 -20.58
C GLN A 134 -3.77 13.77 -19.75
N ALA A 135 -3.46 12.62 -20.35
CA ALA A 135 -2.80 11.51 -19.66
C ALA A 135 -1.44 11.91 -19.08
N ARG A 136 -0.61 12.62 -19.84
CA ARG A 136 0.70 13.12 -19.40
C ARG A 136 0.57 14.07 -18.21
N ARG A 137 -0.35 15.03 -18.25
CA ARG A 137 -0.59 15.97 -17.14
C ARG A 137 -1.12 15.25 -15.90
N ALA A 138 -2.10 14.36 -16.07
CA ALA A 138 -2.67 13.56 -14.99
C ALA A 138 -1.61 12.69 -14.31
N ARG A 139 -0.84 11.93 -15.09
CA ARG A 139 0.30 11.15 -14.59
C ARG A 139 1.28 12.01 -13.82
N GLY A 140 1.69 13.16 -14.38
CA GLY A 140 2.61 14.09 -13.72
C GLY A 140 2.10 14.53 -12.34
N ARG A 141 0.81 14.84 -12.23
CA ARG A 141 0.18 15.20 -10.94
C ARG A 141 0.13 14.02 -9.97
N LEU A 142 -0.31 12.85 -10.42
CA LEU A 142 -0.39 11.64 -9.59
C LEU A 142 0.98 11.22 -9.05
N VAL A 143 2.02 11.27 -9.88
CA VAL A 143 3.40 10.93 -9.47
C VAL A 143 3.97 12.01 -8.53
N ASN A 144 3.83 13.30 -8.87
CA ASN A 144 4.38 14.38 -8.05
C ASN A 144 3.74 14.47 -6.66
N SER A 145 2.44 14.21 -6.56
CA SER A 145 1.71 14.14 -5.27
C SER A 145 1.99 12.85 -4.50
N GLY A 146 2.58 11.83 -5.14
CA GLY A 146 2.83 10.52 -4.54
C GLY A 146 1.62 9.59 -4.56
N ILE A 147 0.50 9.97 -5.17
CA ILE A 147 -0.67 9.10 -5.33
C ILE A 147 -0.37 7.90 -6.22
N LEU A 148 0.49 8.06 -7.23
CA LEU A 148 0.94 6.95 -8.07
C LEU A 148 2.44 6.78 -7.93
N ARG A 149 2.87 5.62 -7.44
CA ARG A 149 4.24 5.15 -7.58
C ARG A 149 4.29 3.97 -8.54
N LEU A 150 5.36 3.91 -9.32
CA LEU A 150 5.64 2.78 -10.21
C LEU A 150 6.88 2.10 -9.67
N GLU A 151 6.64 0.99 -8.99
CA GLU A 151 7.63 0.19 -8.26
C GLU A 151 7.86 -1.14 -8.98
N GLY A 152 8.93 -1.82 -8.61
CA GLY A 152 9.26 -3.15 -9.08
C GLY A 152 8.84 -4.19 -8.03
N VAL A 153 8.20 -5.26 -8.47
CA VAL A 153 7.97 -6.46 -7.64
C VAL A 153 8.85 -7.58 -8.14
N LEU A 154 9.24 -8.47 -7.24
CA LEU A 154 10.12 -9.57 -7.58
C LEU A 154 9.33 -10.62 -8.39
N ASN A 155 9.90 -11.05 -9.51
CA ASN A 155 9.47 -12.27 -10.16
C ASN A 155 9.97 -13.47 -9.33
N THR A 156 9.21 -13.82 -8.30
CA THR A 156 9.63 -14.84 -7.32
C THR A 156 9.95 -16.16 -7.99
N SER A 157 9.13 -16.59 -8.98
CA SER A 157 9.40 -17.79 -9.77
C SER A 157 10.73 -17.75 -10.51
N ALA A 158 11.04 -16.64 -11.21
CA ALA A 158 12.30 -16.51 -11.94
C ALA A 158 13.53 -16.39 -11.01
N LEU A 159 13.32 -16.05 -9.74
CA LEU A 159 14.36 -15.97 -8.71
C LEU A 159 14.51 -17.26 -7.89
N GLY A 160 13.70 -18.30 -8.14
CA GLY A 160 13.67 -19.51 -7.33
C GLY A 160 13.15 -19.28 -5.90
N LEU A 161 12.31 -18.26 -5.73
CA LEU A 161 11.64 -17.92 -4.48
C LEU A 161 10.16 -18.32 -4.54
N GLU A 162 9.65 -18.76 -3.41
CA GLU A 162 8.25 -19.03 -3.14
C GLU A 162 7.68 -17.93 -2.25
N ARG A 163 6.47 -17.47 -2.56
CA ARG A 163 5.73 -16.55 -1.69
C ARG A 163 4.75 -17.33 -0.84
N LEU A 164 4.92 -17.24 0.47
CA LEU A 164 4.09 -17.89 1.46
C LEU A 164 3.30 -16.85 2.25
N LEU A 165 2.12 -17.25 2.71
CA LEU A 165 1.30 -16.52 3.66
C LEU A 165 1.18 -17.38 4.92
N VAL A 166 1.81 -16.93 6.00
CA VAL A 166 1.69 -17.55 7.33
C VAL A 166 0.55 -16.87 8.06
N ARG A 167 -0.39 -17.65 8.58
CA ARG A 167 -1.54 -17.16 9.36
C ARG A 167 -1.50 -17.76 10.75
N LEU A 168 -1.47 -16.90 11.76
CA LEU A 168 -1.45 -17.26 13.19
C LEU A 168 -2.69 -16.69 13.88
N GLU A 169 -3.42 -17.52 14.61
CA GLU A 169 -4.57 -17.13 15.44
C GLU A 169 -4.18 -17.10 16.92
N ASN A 170 -4.52 -16.00 17.59
CA ASN A 170 -4.17 -15.70 18.98
C ASN A 170 -2.70 -16.03 19.34
N PRO A 171 -1.71 -15.54 18.56
CA PRO A 171 -0.31 -15.87 18.80
C PRO A 171 0.25 -15.11 20.02
N SER A 172 1.06 -15.79 20.82
CA SER A 172 1.99 -15.15 21.75
C SER A 172 3.34 -14.83 21.07
N LEU A 173 3.70 -15.57 20.02
CA LEU A 173 4.93 -15.42 19.24
C LEU A 173 4.62 -15.30 17.75
N VAL A 174 5.39 -14.46 17.05
CA VAL A 174 5.32 -14.27 15.59
C VAL A 174 6.70 -14.36 14.96
N ILE A 175 6.78 -14.68 13.67
CA ILE A 175 8.06 -14.83 12.96
C ILE A 175 8.68 -13.45 12.73
N SER A 176 9.98 -13.33 12.97
CA SER A 176 10.80 -12.16 12.68
C SER A 176 11.95 -12.58 11.77
N SER A 177 11.98 -12.04 10.56
CA SER A 177 12.97 -12.44 9.55
C SER A 177 13.05 -11.37 8.46
N PRO A 178 14.23 -11.13 7.84
CA PRO A 178 14.34 -10.30 6.63
C PRO A 178 13.55 -10.86 5.44
N TYR A 179 13.10 -12.11 5.52
CA TYR A 179 12.23 -12.75 4.54
C TYR A 179 10.74 -12.43 4.74
N VAL A 180 10.34 -11.85 5.88
CA VAL A 180 8.98 -11.36 6.10
C VAL A 180 8.86 -9.98 5.49
N GLU A 181 8.18 -9.87 4.35
CA GLU A 181 8.05 -8.58 3.67
C GLU A 181 6.80 -7.81 4.09
N LYS A 182 5.76 -8.49 4.55
CA LYS A 182 4.51 -7.83 4.96
C LYS A 182 3.92 -8.51 6.17
N THR A 183 3.45 -7.71 7.12
CA THR A 183 2.69 -8.19 8.26
C THR A 183 1.39 -7.42 8.37
N LEU A 184 0.29 -8.14 8.57
CA LEU A 184 -1.05 -7.61 8.84
C LEU A 184 -1.52 -8.07 10.21
N PHE A 185 -2.11 -7.14 10.96
CA PHE A 185 -2.70 -7.38 12.27
C PHE A 185 -4.19 -7.14 12.22
N VAL A 186 -4.96 -8.17 12.54
CA VAL A 186 -6.39 -8.07 12.82
C VAL A 186 -6.55 -8.07 14.33
N ASP A 187 -7.06 -6.97 14.87
CA ASP A 187 -7.41 -6.86 16.27
C ASP A 187 -8.92 -7.07 16.41
N GLY A 188 -9.33 -8.05 17.23
CA GLY A 188 -10.73 -8.43 17.38
C GLY A 188 -10.93 -9.34 18.59
N ALA A 189 -12.05 -10.08 18.60
CA ALA A 189 -12.28 -11.11 19.62
C ALA A 189 -11.18 -12.19 19.61
N SER A 190 -10.66 -12.49 18.41
CA SER A 190 -9.43 -13.24 18.21
C SER A 190 -8.43 -12.35 17.46
N SER A 191 -7.20 -12.26 17.97
CA SER A 191 -6.10 -11.60 17.29
C SER A 191 -5.59 -12.51 16.17
N VAL A 192 -5.52 -11.99 14.93
CA VAL A 192 -4.97 -12.75 13.81
C VAL A 192 -3.78 -11.99 13.23
N VAL A 193 -2.68 -12.71 13.01
CA VAL A 193 -1.50 -12.18 12.32
C VAL A 193 -1.34 -12.90 11.00
N MET A 194 -1.16 -12.14 9.93
CA MET A 194 -0.78 -12.67 8.63
C MET A 194 0.56 -12.11 8.18
N GLN A 195 1.50 -12.99 7.84
CA GLN A 195 2.84 -12.62 7.41
C GLN A 195 3.10 -13.16 6.00
N VAL A 196 3.48 -12.27 5.08
CA VAL A 196 3.95 -12.64 3.75
C VAL A 196 5.43 -12.93 3.86
N PHE A 197 5.79 -14.20 3.68
CA PHE A 197 7.14 -14.72 3.81
C PHE A 197 7.66 -15.11 2.42
N LEU A 198 8.83 -14.60 2.03
CA LEU A 198 9.55 -15.06 0.84
C LEU A 198 10.59 -16.08 1.24
N CYS A 199 10.59 -17.28 0.68
CA CYS A 199 11.65 -18.25 0.95
C CYS A 199 12.15 -18.89 -0.34
N PRO A 200 13.42 -19.35 -0.39
CA PRO A 200 13.86 -20.19 -1.49
C PRO A 200 12.98 -21.45 -1.57
N CYS A 201 12.61 -21.87 -2.79
CA CYS A 201 11.65 -22.96 -2.97
C CYS A 201 12.03 -24.26 -2.26
N GLU A 202 13.33 -24.56 -2.13
CA GLU A 202 13.83 -25.76 -1.45
C GLU A 202 13.64 -25.73 0.07
N HIS A 203 13.52 -24.56 0.68
CA HIS A 203 13.34 -24.39 2.13
C HIS A 203 11.87 -24.20 2.54
N VAL A 204 10.93 -24.38 1.61
CA VAL A 204 9.49 -24.38 1.95
C VAL A 204 9.15 -25.42 3.04
N PRO A 205 9.66 -26.67 3.01
CA PRO A 205 9.39 -27.66 4.07
C PRO A 205 9.87 -27.23 5.46
N GLU A 206 11.00 -26.52 5.50
CA GLU A 206 11.58 -25.94 6.71
C GLU A 206 10.68 -24.86 7.32
N VAL A 207 10.13 -23.95 6.50
CA VAL A 207 9.14 -22.95 6.94
C VAL A 207 7.87 -23.62 7.45
N VAL A 208 7.38 -24.66 6.77
CA VAL A 208 6.21 -25.43 7.23
C VAL A 208 6.47 -26.05 8.60
N SER A 209 7.66 -26.61 8.83
CA SER A 209 8.06 -27.17 10.12
C SER A 209 8.08 -26.10 11.23
N LEU A 210 8.66 -24.93 10.95
CA LEU A 210 8.66 -23.80 11.87
C LEU A 210 7.23 -23.38 12.26
N VAL A 211 6.35 -23.19 11.28
CA VAL A 211 4.95 -22.77 11.53
C VAL A 211 4.21 -23.81 12.39
N ARG A 212 4.48 -25.11 12.19
CA ARG A 212 3.93 -26.16 13.05
C ARG A 212 4.39 -26.04 14.49
N SER A 213 5.65 -25.67 14.74
CA SER A 213 6.17 -25.48 16.10
C SER A 213 5.48 -24.34 16.85
N LEU A 214 5.05 -23.29 16.13
CA LEU A 214 4.34 -22.13 16.69
C LEU A 214 2.92 -22.44 17.16
N ARG A 215 2.37 -23.62 16.86
CA ARG A 215 1.08 -24.09 17.40
C ARG A 215 1.10 -24.31 18.91
N SER A 216 2.29 -24.43 19.51
CA SER A 216 2.43 -24.43 20.98
C SER A 216 2.18 -23.04 21.59
N SER A 217 2.30 -21.99 20.79
CA SER A 217 2.22 -20.57 21.16
C SER A 217 1.11 -19.81 20.44
N SER A 218 0.18 -20.52 19.78
CA SER A 218 -0.96 -19.95 19.05
C SER A 218 -2.10 -20.96 19.04
N GLU A 219 -3.34 -20.50 18.94
CA GLU A 219 -4.50 -21.41 18.83
C GLU A 219 -4.48 -22.16 17.49
N SER A 220 -4.00 -21.49 16.44
CA SER A 220 -3.84 -22.08 15.11
C SER A 220 -2.68 -21.43 14.38
N ALA A 221 -1.91 -22.25 13.66
CA ALA A 221 -0.84 -21.79 12.78
C ALA A 221 -0.90 -22.58 11.47
N THR A 222 -1.06 -21.85 10.37
CA THR A 222 -1.19 -22.40 9.02
C THR A 222 -0.30 -21.66 8.04
N VAL A 223 0.15 -22.37 7.01
CA VAL A 223 1.00 -21.81 5.96
C VAL A 223 0.41 -22.11 4.59
N TRP A 224 0.34 -21.06 3.78
CA TRP A 224 -0.31 -21.08 2.49
C TRP A 224 0.67 -20.62 1.41
N ARG A 225 0.67 -21.25 0.25
CA ARG A 225 1.27 -20.70 -0.95
C ARG A 225 0.42 -19.53 -1.44
N LEU A 226 1.02 -18.37 -1.68
CA LEU A 226 0.34 -17.14 -2.08
C LEU A 226 0.70 -16.75 -3.52
N ALA A 227 -0.32 -16.72 -4.39
CA ALA A 227 -0.14 -16.27 -5.77
C ALA A 227 0.19 -14.76 -5.86
N ALA A 228 0.68 -14.31 -7.02
CA ALA A 228 0.98 -12.89 -7.27
C ALA A 228 -0.25 -11.98 -7.16
N GLY A 229 -1.44 -12.50 -7.47
CA GLY A 229 -2.68 -11.74 -7.37
C GLY A 229 -2.73 -10.50 -8.28
N PHE A 230 -3.83 -9.77 -8.19
CA PHE A 230 -4.09 -8.59 -9.02
C PHE A 230 -4.65 -7.45 -8.18
N LEU A 231 -4.19 -6.24 -8.47
CA LEU A 231 -4.71 -5.01 -7.88
C LEU A 231 -5.69 -4.38 -8.87
N SER A 232 -6.82 -3.91 -8.37
CA SER A 232 -7.81 -3.15 -9.13
C SER A 232 -8.14 -1.85 -8.42
N CYS A 233 -8.47 -0.85 -9.23
CA CYS A 233 -8.98 0.44 -8.81
C CYS A 233 -10.29 0.66 -9.54
N SER A 234 -11.32 1.10 -8.82
CA SER A 234 -12.65 1.30 -9.37
C SER A 234 -13.17 2.72 -9.11
N PRO A 235 -13.67 3.39 -10.16
CA PRO A 235 -14.35 4.67 -10.01
C PRO A 235 -15.83 4.52 -9.62
N PHE A 236 -16.36 3.28 -9.49
CA PHE A 236 -17.81 3.03 -9.39
C PHE A 236 -18.49 3.83 -8.27
N TYR A 237 -17.91 3.82 -7.07
CA TYR A 237 -18.40 4.57 -5.92
C TYR A 237 -17.78 5.98 -5.79
N TYR A 238 -17.11 6.49 -6.82
CA TYR A 238 -16.50 7.82 -6.77
C TYR A 238 -17.51 8.89 -7.21
N ASP A 239 -17.90 9.75 -6.27
CA ASP A 239 -18.75 10.89 -6.55
C ASP A 239 -17.91 12.07 -7.04
N PHE A 240 -18.04 12.42 -8.33
CA PHE A 240 -17.30 13.53 -8.94
C PHE A 240 -17.74 14.91 -8.45
N SER A 241 -18.96 15.05 -7.93
CA SER A 241 -19.46 16.32 -7.39
C SER A 241 -18.84 16.60 -6.02
N SER A 242 -18.78 15.60 -5.14
CA SER A 242 -18.12 15.74 -3.83
C SER A 242 -16.61 15.41 -3.85
N ARG A 243 -16.11 14.85 -4.96
CA ARG A 243 -14.72 14.40 -5.16
C ARG A 243 -14.25 13.44 -4.07
N GLY A 244 -15.05 12.43 -3.79
CA GLY A 244 -14.75 11.40 -2.80
C GLY A 244 -15.44 10.08 -3.10
N TRP A 245 -14.89 8.98 -2.55
CA TRP A 245 -15.55 7.69 -2.59
C TRP A 245 -16.66 7.63 -1.55
N ARG A 246 -17.83 7.13 -1.95
CA ARG A 246 -18.99 6.88 -1.10
C ARG A 246 -19.56 5.52 -1.43
N VAL A 247 -19.17 4.51 -0.65
CA VAL A 247 -19.65 3.14 -0.87
C VAL A 247 -21.09 3.05 -0.42
N ASP A 248 -22.00 2.77 -1.35
CA ASP A 248 -23.41 2.52 -1.03
C ASP A 248 -23.54 1.09 -0.48
N ALA A 249 -23.82 1.00 0.82
CA ALA A 249 -23.94 -0.27 1.53
C ALA A 249 -25.15 -1.10 1.04
N VAL A 250 -26.24 -0.45 0.60
CA VAL A 250 -27.43 -1.15 0.09
C VAL A 250 -27.11 -1.78 -1.26
N HIS A 251 -26.52 -1.00 -2.17
CA HIS A 251 -26.09 -1.52 -3.47
C HIS A 251 -25.04 -2.63 -3.30
N LEU A 252 -24.09 -2.46 -2.37
CA LEU A 252 -23.10 -3.50 -2.05
C LEU A 252 -23.78 -4.79 -1.59
N GLY A 253 -24.81 -4.70 -0.75
CA GLY A 253 -25.59 -5.86 -0.30
C GLY A 253 -26.32 -6.54 -1.46
N MET A 254 -26.90 -5.76 -2.38
CA MET A 254 -27.52 -6.30 -3.60
C MET A 254 -26.50 -7.02 -4.49
N ALA A 255 -25.31 -6.44 -4.68
CA ALA A 255 -24.22 -7.10 -5.39
C ALA A 255 -23.86 -8.42 -4.69
N LEU A 256 -23.73 -8.46 -3.37
CA LEU A 256 -23.46 -9.72 -2.66
C LEU A 256 -24.59 -10.78 -2.75
N ARG A 257 -25.77 -10.47 -3.31
CA ARG A 257 -26.84 -11.45 -3.53
C ARG A 257 -26.92 -11.96 -4.97
N GLY A 258 -26.11 -11.42 -5.88
CA GLY A 258 -26.06 -11.87 -7.27
C GLY A 258 -25.78 -13.37 -7.39
N SER A 259 -26.22 -13.98 -8.49
CA SER A 259 -25.83 -15.35 -8.84
C SER A 259 -24.44 -15.31 -9.45
N TYR A 260 -23.51 -16.08 -8.89
CA TYR A 260 -22.11 -16.09 -9.31
C TYR A 260 -21.64 -17.50 -9.64
N GLU A 261 -20.84 -17.62 -10.70
CA GLU A 261 -20.21 -18.89 -11.04
C GLU A 261 -19.09 -19.21 -10.06
N ALA A 262 -19.00 -20.49 -9.66
CA ALA A 262 -17.90 -20.98 -8.85
C ALA A 262 -16.57 -20.81 -9.61
N ILE A 263 -15.54 -20.35 -8.91
CA ILE A 263 -14.24 -20.12 -9.54
C ILE A 263 -13.47 -21.43 -9.59
N SER A 264 -13.13 -21.88 -10.79
CA SER A 264 -12.16 -22.96 -10.98
C SER A 264 -10.76 -22.43 -10.71
N ILE A 265 -10.16 -22.85 -9.59
CA ILE A 265 -8.78 -22.52 -9.27
C ILE A 265 -7.87 -23.55 -9.97
N GLY A 266 -7.06 -23.08 -10.91
CA GLY A 266 -6.02 -23.90 -11.53
C GLY A 266 -4.97 -24.31 -10.49
N ARG A 267 -4.45 -25.53 -10.60
CA ARG A 267 -3.30 -25.96 -9.76
C ARG A 267 -2.11 -25.06 -10.08
N ALA A 268 -1.56 -24.41 -9.05
CA ALA A 268 -0.30 -23.70 -9.19
C ALA A 268 0.80 -24.71 -9.55
N SER A 269 1.32 -24.65 -10.78
CA SER A 269 2.48 -25.43 -11.18
C SER A 269 3.70 -24.94 -10.42
N ALA A 270 4.25 -25.80 -9.55
CA ALA A 270 5.57 -25.62 -8.99
C ALA A 270 6.59 -25.96 -10.09
N SER A 271 6.93 -25.01 -10.96
CA SER A 271 8.12 -25.15 -11.78
C SER A 271 9.29 -24.60 -10.98
N VAL A 272 10.17 -25.50 -10.53
CA VAL A 272 11.49 -25.11 -10.01
C VAL A 272 12.29 -24.63 -11.21
N GLN A 273 12.25 -23.32 -11.47
CA GLN A 273 13.13 -22.73 -12.48
C GLN A 273 14.57 -22.71 -11.95
N ALA A 274 15.53 -22.90 -12.85
CA ALA A 274 16.95 -22.81 -12.51
C ALA A 274 17.26 -21.41 -11.97
N ARG A 275 18.01 -21.35 -10.85
CA ARG A 275 18.38 -20.09 -10.20
C ARG A 275 19.13 -19.18 -11.17
N PRO A 276 18.75 -17.90 -11.27
CA PRO A 276 19.45 -16.98 -12.14
C PRO A 276 20.83 -16.70 -11.57
N ARG A 277 21.88 -16.71 -12.41
CA ARG A 277 23.22 -16.29 -11.99
C ARG A 277 23.28 -14.77 -11.91
N LEU A 278 23.14 -14.22 -10.70
CA LEU A 278 23.20 -12.79 -10.44
C LEU A 278 24.60 -12.35 -10.05
N GLY A 279 25.12 -11.32 -10.71
CA GLY A 279 26.32 -10.62 -10.27
C GLY A 279 26.00 -9.53 -9.25
N ALA A 280 27.04 -8.96 -8.62
CA ALA A 280 26.90 -7.88 -7.64
C ALA A 280 26.16 -6.64 -8.20
N ALA A 281 26.35 -6.35 -9.49
CA ALA A 281 25.64 -5.26 -10.16
C ALA A 281 24.14 -5.55 -10.33
N ASP A 282 23.77 -6.82 -10.55
CA ASP A 282 22.37 -7.21 -10.74
C ASP A 282 21.59 -7.07 -9.43
N VAL A 283 22.13 -7.56 -8.31
CA VAL A 283 21.45 -7.51 -7.00
C VAL A 283 21.21 -6.08 -6.53
N ARG A 284 22.22 -5.19 -6.65
CA ARG A 284 22.08 -3.74 -6.34
C ARG A 284 21.03 -3.07 -7.20
N LEU A 285 21.00 -3.40 -8.48
CA LEU A 285 20.07 -2.80 -9.42
C LEU A 285 18.65 -3.31 -9.18
N ILE A 286 18.46 -4.58 -8.82
CA ILE A 286 17.15 -5.12 -8.42
C ILE A 286 16.63 -4.35 -7.20
N ASP A 287 17.41 -4.22 -6.12
CA ASP A 287 16.99 -3.50 -4.91
C ASP A 287 16.56 -2.05 -5.21
N ARG A 288 17.28 -1.37 -6.11
CA ARG A 288 16.91 -0.02 -6.54
C ARG A 288 15.65 0.00 -7.41
N LEU A 289 15.52 -0.93 -8.36
CA LEU A 289 14.36 -1.03 -9.26
C LEU A 289 13.07 -1.40 -8.52
N ARG A 290 13.15 -2.10 -7.39
CA ARG A 290 11.99 -2.36 -6.53
C ARG A 290 11.33 -1.06 -6.07
N ASN A 291 12.12 -0.05 -5.74
CA ASN A 291 11.61 1.25 -5.30
C ASN A 291 11.34 2.22 -6.46
N GLU A 292 12.10 2.13 -7.55
CA GLU A 292 12.10 3.14 -8.62
C GLU A 292 12.17 2.54 -10.03
N TYR A 293 11.18 1.70 -10.36
CA TYR A 293 11.16 0.93 -11.61
C TYR A 293 11.34 1.78 -12.88
N ARG A 294 10.76 2.99 -12.90
CA ARG A 294 10.83 3.92 -14.05
C ARG A 294 11.91 5.01 -13.93
N ALA A 295 12.80 4.97 -12.94
CA ALA A 295 13.89 5.95 -12.85
C ALA A 295 14.79 5.96 -14.10
N PRO A 296 15.39 7.09 -14.49
CA PRO A 296 16.35 7.15 -15.58
C PRO A 296 17.66 6.43 -15.21
N ALA A 297 18.43 5.99 -16.22
CA ALA A 297 19.66 5.24 -16.01
C ALA A 297 20.71 6.03 -15.22
N SER A 298 20.85 7.33 -15.47
CA SER A 298 21.72 8.22 -14.70
C SER A 298 21.41 8.23 -13.20
N HIS A 299 20.13 8.34 -12.84
CA HIS A 299 19.71 8.33 -11.43
C HIS A 299 19.99 6.98 -10.76
N LEU A 300 19.72 5.88 -11.46
CA LEU A 300 20.02 4.54 -10.98
C LEU A 300 21.53 4.31 -10.83
N ALA A 301 22.35 4.87 -11.73
CA ALA A 301 23.81 4.80 -11.69
C ALA A 301 24.38 5.51 -10.46
N GLU A 302 23.93 6.73 -10.19
CA GLU A 302 24.28 7.49 -8.98
C GLU A 302 23.90 6.71 -7.70
N ALA A 303 22.69 6.16 -7.66
CA ALA A 303 22.19 5.46 -6.48
C ALA A 303 22.89 4.11 -6.22
N THR A 304 23.40 3.44 -7.25
CA THR A 304 24.01 2.11 -7.14
C THR A 304 25.55 2.12 -7.21
N GLY A 305 26.15 3.26 -7.57
CA GLY A 305 27.59 3.40 -7.82
C GLY A 305 28.06 2.66 -9.09
N LEU A 306 27.14 2.26 -9.97
CA LEU A 306 27.43 1.58 -11.23
C LEU A 306 27.60 2.60 -12.37
N SER A 307 28.28 2.23 -13.45
CA SER A 307 28.33 3.08 -14.65
C SER A 307 26.98 3.09 -15.37
N GLU A 308 26.60 4.23 -15.94
CA GLU A 308 25.31 4.41 -16.64
C GLU A 308 25.12 3.40 -17.78
N SER A 309 26.19 3.07 -18.51
CA SER A 309 26.16 2.06 -19.58
C SER A 309 25.87 0.65 -19.06
N THR A 310 26.38 0.30 -17.88
CA THR A 310 26.10 -0.98 -17.20
C THR A 310 24.64 -1.02 -16.76
N VAL A 311 24.18 0.05 -16.11
CA VAL A 311 22.78 0.19 -15.66
C VAL A 311 21.81 0.06 -16.83
N PHE A 312 22.07 0.75 -17.95
CA PHE A 312 21.21 0.71 -19.13
C PHE A 312 21.06 -0.73 -19.67
N LYS A 313 22.19 -1.43 -19.86
CA LYS A 313 22.20 -2.81 -20.37
C LYS A 313 21.53 -3.78 -19.40
N ARG A 314 21.90 -3.73 -18.11
CA ARG A 314 21.38 -4.67 -17.09
C ARG A 314 19.91 -4.45 -16.80
N ARG A 315 19.47 -3.19 -16.71
CA ARG A 315 18.05 -2.86 -16.53
C ARG A 315 17.19 -3.50 -17.62
N ALA A 316 17.57 -3.38 -18.90
CA ALA A 316 16.80 -3.94 -20.01
C ALA A 316 16.60 -5.46 -19.87
N VAL A 317 17.60 -6.19 -19.35
CA VAL A 317 17.51 -7.63 -19.08
C VAL A 317 16.62 -7.89 -17.86
N LEU A 318 16.84 -7.19 -16.76
CA LEU A 318 16.12 -7.38 -15.49
C LEU A 318 14.63 -7.04 -15.58
N THR A 319 14.26 -6.07 -16.42
CA THR A 319 12.89 -5.59 -16.60
C THR A 319 12.25 -6.08 -17.91
N SER A 320 12.83 -7.10 -18.54
CA SER A 320 12.21 -7.76 -19.69
C SER A 320 10.88 -8.44 -19.29
N HIS A 321 10.09 -8.90 -20.26
CA HIS A 321 8.77 -9.48 -19.97
C HIS A 321 8.83 -10.66 -18.99
N ASP A 322 9.84 -11.52 -19.15
CA ASP A 322 10.16 -12.63 -18.24
C ASP A 322 11.33 -12.28 -17.30
N GLY A 323 11.54 -10.99 -17.07
CA GLY A 323 12.62 -10.47 -16.24
C GLY A 323 12.44 -10.78 -14.76
N LEU A 324 13.45 -10.43 -13.98
CA LEU A 324 13.48 -10.66 -12.54
C LEU A 324 12.70 -9.61 -11.75
N VAL A 325 12.44 -8.45 -12.35
CA VAL A 325 11.68 -7.35 -11.75
C VAL A 325 10.51 -7.00 -12.66
N LEU A 326 9.30 -7.12 -12.13
CA LEU A 326 8.06 -6.84 -12.85
C LEU A 326 7.49 -5.48 -12.42
N PRO A 327 6.86 -4.71 -13.32
CA PRO A 327 6.29 -3.42 -12.98
C PRO A 327 5.02 -3.59 -12.13
N ARG A 328 4.88 -2.75 -11.11
CA ARG A 328 3.66 -2.66 -10.30
C ARG A 328 3.31 -1.20 -10.02
N ALA A 329 2.05 -0.85 -10.24
CA ALA A 329 1.51 0.42 -9.76
C ALA A 329 1.14 0.29 -8.29
N ARG A 330 1.59 1.25 -7.49
CA ARG A 330 1.38 1.36 -6.06
C ARG A 330 0.61 2.67 -5.80
N PRO A 331 -0.72 2.63 -5.93
CA PRO A 331 -1.53 3.79 -5.63
C PRO A 331 -1.48 4.06 -4.12
N HIS A 332 -1.35 5.32 -3.72
CA HIS A 332 -1.48 5.75 -2.34
C HIS A 332 -2.57 6.81 -2.28
N LEU A 333 -3.75 6.41 -1.81
CA LEU A 333 -4.91 7.30 -1.66
C LEU A 333 -5.14 7.55 -0.17
N PRO A 334 -4.64 8.68 0.38
CA PRO A 334 -4.65 8.94 1.82
C PRO A 334 -6.03 8.85 2.49
N LEU A 335 -7.13 9.10 1.76
CA LEU A 335 -8.48 8.99 2.31
C LEU A 335 -9.01 7.55 2.38
N LEU A 336 -8.37 6.60 1.69
CA LEU A 336 -8.70 5.18 1.79
C LEU A 336 -7.87 4.56 2.92
N THR A 337 -8.25 4.82 4.17
CA THR A 337 -7.57 4.29 5.36
C THR A 337 -8.22 3.04 5.94
N GLY A 338 -9.49 2.80 5.65
CA GLY A 338 -10.17 1.56 6.03
C GLY A 338 -9.61 0.36 5.27
N ARG A 339 -9.40 -0.75 5.97
CA ARG A 339 -8.84 -1.99 5.40
C ARG A 339 -9.69 -3.17 5.82
N VAL A 340 -10.20 -3.89 4.84
CA VAL A 340 -10.97 -5.12 5.05
C VAL A 340 -10.27 -6.25 4.34
N MET A 341 -10.17 -7.38 5.01
CA MET A 341 -9.69 -8.63 4.45
C MET A 341 -10.84 -9.63 4.39
N LEU A 342 -11.02 -10.23 3.23
CA LEU A 342 -11.96 -11.31 3.01
C LEU A 342 -11.17 -12.56 2.64
N THR A 343 -11.52 -13.70 3.23
CA THR A 343 -11.01 -15.00 2.79
C THR A 343 -12.19 -15.91 2.51
N ALA A 344 -12.25 -16.50 1.33
CA ALA A 344 -13.36 -17.34 0.90
C ALA A 344 -12.92 -18.60 0.18
N PRO A 345 -13.68 -19.69 0.29
CA PRO A 345 -13.46 -20.85 -0.55
C PRO A 345 -13.86 -20.54 -2.02
N PRO A 346 -13.27 -21.23 -3.01
CA PRO A 346 -13.51 -20.98 -4.43
C PRO A 346 -14.99 -21.00 -4.86
N GLN A 347 -15.82 -21.82 -4.20
CA GLN A 347 -17.25 -21.94 -4.48
C GLN A 347 -18.00 -20.63 -4.23
N SER A 348 -17.58 -19.88 -3.21
CA SER A 348 -18.22 -18.61 -2.81
C SER A 348 -17.40 -17.38 -3.23
N ALA A 349 -16.22 -17.60 -3.82
CA ALA A 349 -15.29 -16.53 -4.19
C ALA A 349 -15.79 -15.68 -5.37
N GLY A 350 -16.58 -16.24 -6.30
CA GLY A 350 -17.14 -15.50 -7.45
C GLY A 350 -17.85 -14.22 -7.01
N ARG A 351 -18.72 -14.36 -6.01
CA ARG A 351 -19.41 -13.23 -5.35
C ARG A 351 -18.46 -12.14 -4.86
N ILE A 352 -17.40 -12.56 -4.18
CA ILE A 352 -16.47 -11.64 -3.52
C ILE A 352 -15.62 -10.93 -4.55
N LEU A 353 -15.22 -11.59 -5.63
CA LEU A 353 -14.41 -10.97 -6.67
C LEU A 353 -15.16 -9.87 -7.41
N GLU A 354 -16.39 -10.14 -7.83
CA GLU A 354 -17.20 -9.13 -8.52
C GLU A 354 -17.50 -7.95 -7.61
N THR A 355 -17.88 -8.21 -6.36
CA THR A 355 -18.13 -7.17 -5.38
C THR A 355 -16.86 -6.36 -5.07
N ALA A 356 -15.72 -7.02 -4.90
CA ALA A 356 -14.43 -6.35 -4.66
C ALA A 356 -14.02 -5.47 -5.83
N SER A 357 -14.33 -5.87 -7.07
CA SER A 357 -14.03 -5.08 -8.28
C SER A 357 -14.78 -3.74 -8.35
N LEU A 358 -15.88 -3.59 -7.60
CA LEU A 358 -16.63 -2.33 -7.49
C LEU A 358 -16.04 -1.39 -6.43
N LEU A 359 -15.26 -1.93 -5.49
CA LEU A 359 -14.73 -1.16 -4.37
C LEU A 359 -13.54 -0.29 -4.81
N PRO A 360 -13.26 0.81 -4.08
CA PRO A 360 -12.31 1.85 -4.52
C PRO A 360 -10.95 1.28 -4.94
N MET A 361 -10.40 0.41 -4.10
CA MET A 361 -9.15 -0.29 -4.31
C MET A 361 -9.30 -1.70 -3.74
N SER A 362 -8.95 -2.71 -4.52
CA SER A 362 -8.95 -4.09 -4.06
C SER A 362 -7.77 -4.87 -4.62
N PHE A 363 -7.16 -5.69 -3.79
CA PHE A 363 -6.21 -6.72 -4.19
C PHE A 363 -6.83 -8.08 -3.99
N VAL A 364 -6.67 -8.95 -4.97
CA VAL A 364 -7.17 -10.32 -4.91
C VAL A 364 -6.03 -11.27 -5.19
N SER A 365 -5.91 -12.33 -4.41
CA SER A 365 -5.00 -13.43 -4.68
C SER A 365 -5.60 -14.78 -4.33
N GLN A 366 -4.99 -15.83 -4.87
CA GLN A 366 -5.29 -17.21 -4.53
C GLN A 366 -4.27 -17.70 -3.51
N ILE A 367 -4.75 -18.44 -2.53
CA ILE A 367 -3.93 -19.10 -1.51
C ILE A 367 -4.22 -20.60 -1.48
N HIS A 368 -3.18 -21.42 -1.36
CA HIS A 368 -3.29 -22.88 -1.29
C HIS A 368 -2.61 -23.37 -0.02
N ASN A 369 -3.33 -24.13 0.81
CA ASN A 369 -2.76 -24.65 2.05
C ASN A 369 -1.65 -25.66 1.73
N LEU A 370 -0.44 -25.44 2.24
CA LEU A 370 0.69 -26.34 1.98
C LEU A 370 0.61 -27.63 2.79
N GLU A 371 -0.14 -27.63 3.89
CA GLU A 371 -0.36 -28.81 4.72
C GLU A 371 -1.59 -29.60 4.29
N SER A 372 -2.50 -28.99 3.52
CA SER A 372 -3.71 -29.60 2.98
C SER A 372 -3.95 -29.11 1.54
N PRO A 373 -3.29 -29.69 0.53
CA PRO A 373 -3.30 -29.17 -0.85
C PRO A 373 -4.67 -29.11 -1.53
N SER A 374 -5.67 -29.82 -1.00
CA SER A 374 -7.07 -29.73 -1.44
C SER A 374 -7.77 -28.45 -0.98
N GLU A 375 -7.23 -27.78 0.03
CA GLU A 375 -7.77 -26.54 0.57
C GLU A 375 -7.18 -25.35 -0.19
N ALA A 376 -7.96 -24.82 -1.12
CA ALA A 376 -7.68 -23.56 -1.80
C ALA A 376 -8.67 -22.50 -1.32
N ARG A 377 -8.21 -21.25 -1.23
CA ARG A 377 -9.04 -20.10 -0.91
C ARG A 377 -8.64 -18.90 -1.76
N VAL A 378 -9.53 -17.94 -1.82
CA VAL A 378 -9.31 -16.62 -2.40
C VAL A 378 -9.25 -15.62 -1.26
N ILE A 379 -8.19 -14.81 -1.25
CA ILE A 379 -8.04 -13.69 -0.33
C ILE A 379 -8.25 -12.39 -1.09
N ALA A 380 -9.04 -11.49 -0.52
CA ALA A 380 -9.25 -10.13 -1.02
C ALA A 380 -8.92 -9.12 0.06
N LEU A 381 -8.05 -8.16 -0.25
CA LEU A 381 -7.79 -6.98 0.57
C LEU A 381 -8.47 -5.79 -0.08
N VAL A 382 -9.27 -5.04 0.68
CA VAL A 382 -9.99 -3.88 0.18
C VAL A 382 -9.57 -2.65 0.97
N ALA A 383 -9.31 -1.57 0.24
CA ALA A 383 -9.09 -0.25 0.79
C ALA A 383 -10.28 0.68 0.48
N LEU A 384 -10.81 1.30 1.53
CA LEU A 384 -12.05 2.06 1.49
C LEU A 384 -11.99 3.26 2.45
N PRO A 385 -12.86 4.28 2.29
CA PRO A 385 -12.92 5.41 3.21
C PRO A 385 -13.26 4.94 4.63
N ALA A 386 -12.59 5.47 5.65
CA ALA A 386 -12.81 5.05 7.05
C ALA A 386 -14.29 5.10 7.46
N GLU A 387 -15.03 6.11 6.99
CA GLU A 387 -16.46 6.29 7.25
C GLU A 387 -17.34 5.16 6.67
N SER A 388 -16.89 4.49 5.61
CA SER A 388 -17.60 3.36 4.99
C SER A 388 -17.26 2.01 5.63
N LEU A 389 -16.23 1.93 6.47
CA LEU A 389 -15.70 0.66 6.98
C LEU A 389 -16.76 -0.14 7.75
N ARG A 390 -17.42 0.50 8.70
CA ARG A 390 -18.40 -0.17 9.55
C ARG A 390 -19.60 -0.66 8.74
N SER A 391 -20.17 0.21 7.90
CA SER A 391 -21.33 -0.16 7.07
C SER A 391 -21.01 -1.27 6.08
N VAL A 392 -19.82 -1.26 5.46
CA VAL A 392 -19.37 -2.32 4.57
C VAL A 392 -19.20 -3.64 5.32
N LEU A 393 -18.56 -3.62 6.49
CA LEU A 393 -18.40 -4.81 7.32
C LEU A 393 -19.74 -5.39 7.78
N ASP A 394 -20.67 -4.54 8.21
CA ASP A 394 -21.99 -4.96 8.68
C ASP A 394 -22.78 -5.63 7.55
N VAL A 395 -22.79 -5.03 6.35
CA VAL A 395 -23.44 -5.63 5.17
C VAL A 395 -22.75 -6.92 4.74
N MET A 396 -21.42 -6.93 4.65
CA MET A 396 -20.70 -8.14 4.27
C MET A 396 -20.96 -9.27 5.26
N ARG A 397 -20.95 -9.01 6.57
CA ARG A 397 -21.23 -10.03 7.60
C ARG A 397 -22.69 -10.49 7.61
N TYR A 398 -23.63 -9.60 7.28
CA TYR A 398 -25.05 -9.94 7.20
C TYR A 398 -25.38 -10.79 5.96
N GLU A 399 -24.82 -10.44 4.79
CA GLU A 399 -25.07 -11.14 3.53
C GLU A 399 -24.23 -12.41 3.37
N VAL A 400 -23.11 -12.49 4.07
CA VAL A 400 -22.21 -13.64 4.08
C VAL A 400 -22.54 -14.48 5.31
N SER A 401 -23.49 -15.41 5.14
CA SER A 401 -23.83 -16.38 6.19
C SER A 401 -22.60 -17.20 6.60
N ALA A 402 -22.51 -17.57 7.89
CA ALA A 402 -21.46 -18.44 8.45
C ALA A 402 -21.37 -19.83 7.77
N VAL A 403 -22.36 -20.18 6.95
CA VAL A 403 -22.44 -21.44 6.19
C VAL A 403 -21.34 -21.54 5.11
N ASP A 404 -20.81 -20.42 4.62
CA ASP A 404 -19.87 -20.40 3.48
C ASP A 404 -18.38 -20.46 3.87
N ALA A 405 -18.04 -20.62 5.16
CA ALA A 405 -16.65 -20.60 5.66
C ALA A 405 -15.83 -19.36 5.23
N ILE A 406 -16.53 -18.23 5.01
CA ILE A 406 -15.92 -16.95 4.64
C ILE A 406 -15.53 -16.21 5.92
N THR A 407 -14.30 -15.68 5.97
CA THR A 407 -13.85 -14.78 7.04
C THR A 407 -13.81 -13.35 6.54
N ILE A 408 -14.26 -12.41 7.39
CA ILE A 408 -14.29 -10.98 7.08
C ILE A 408 -13.72 -10.21 8.28
N ASP A 409 -12.53 -9.69 8.09
CA ASP A 409 -11.71 -9.09 9.14
C ASP A 409 -11.37 -7.64 8.81
N SER A 410 -11.48 -6.77 9.82
CA SER A 410 -10.91 -5.42 9.72
C SER A 410 -9.44 -5.47 10.08
N ILE A 411 -8.58 -4.95 9.22
CA ILE A 411 -7.14 -4.88 9.53
C ILE A 411 -6.90 -3.62 10.36
N ALA A 412 -6.30 -3.80 11.54
CA ALA A 412 -6.06 -2.73 12.49
C ALA A 412 -4.70 -2.06 12.28
N ALA A 413 -3.68 -2.83 11.90
CA ALA A 413 -2.34 -2.34 11.65
C ALA A 413 -1.58 -3.23 10.66
N GLY A 414 -0.50 -2.69 10.11
CA GLY A 414 0.38 -3.47 9.28
C GLY A 414 1.72 -2.79 9.08
N HIS A 415 2.64 -3.53 8.46
CA HIS A 415 3.94 -3.03 8.07
C HIS A 415 4.39 -3.70 6.77
N THR A 416 5.25 -3.00 6.03
CA THR A 416 5.88 -3.48 4.80
C THR A 416 7.38 -3.25 4.89
N GLU A 417 8.15 -4.32 4.76
CA GLU A 417 9.61 -4.32 4.62
C GLU A 417 9.96 -4.95 3.28
N CYS A 418 11.04 -4.49 2.66
CA CYS A 418 11.56 -5.11 1.44
C CYS A 418 12.85 -5.82 1.77
N MET A 419 12.89 -7.14 1.52
CA MET A 419 14.11 -7.90 1.60
C MET A 419 15.18 -7.30 0.67
N GLN A 420 16.36 -6.97 1.21
CA GLN A 420 17.48 -6.51 0.38
C GLN A 420 18.13 -7.71 -0.30
N ILE A 421 18.01 -7.80 -1.62
CA ILE A 421 18.55 -8.87 -2.44
C ILE A 421 20.07 -8.92 -2.33
N GLU A 422 20.75 -7.77 -2.30
CA GLU A 422 22.21 -7.70 -2.11
C GLU A 422 22.65 -8.36 -0.81
N SER A 423 21.83 -8.28 0.25
CA SER A 423 22.17 -8.88 1.55
C SER A 423 21.84 -10.36 1.63
N MET A 424 20.81 -10.80 0.91
CA MET A 424 20.26 -12.16 1.03
C MET A 424 20.69 -13.09 -0.11
N TYR A 425 21.27 -12.57 -1.20
CA TYR A 425 21.74 -13.37 -2.32
C TYR A 425 23.26 -13.46 -2.35
N ASP A 426 23.81 -14.67 -2.32
CA ASP A 426 25.24 -14.91 -2.40
C ASP A 426 25.67 -15.12 -3.86
N CYS A 427 26.20 -14.05 -4.47
CA CYS A 427 26.62 -14.06 -5.87
C CYS A 427 27.65 -15.17 -6.23
N PRO A 428 28.71 -15.42 -5.42
CA PRO A 428 29.71 -16.44 -5.73
C PRO A 428 29.14 -17.85 -5.83
N THR A 429 28.22 -18.21 -4.92
CA THR A 429 27.58 -19.53 -4.91
C THR A 429 26.29 -19.58 -5.73
N SER A 430 25.80 -18.42 -6.20
CA SER A 430 24.51 -18.29 -6.88
C SER A 430 23.36 -18.91 -6.07
N SER A 431 23.31 -18.57 -4.78
CA SER A 431 22.35 -19.13 -3.83
C SER A 431 21.78 -18.08 -2.89
N TRP A 432 20.60 -18.35 -2.35
CA TRP A 432 20.02 -17.53 -1.29
C TRP A 432 20.66 -17.91 0.05
N ARG A 433 21.06 -16.90 0.83
CA ARG A 433 21.60 -17.09 2.16
C ARG A 433 20.50 -17.58 3.10
N TRP A 434 20.55 -18.88 3.39
CA TRP A 434 19.60 -19.51 4.28
C TRP A 434 20.36 -20.23 5.40
N ASN A 435 20.13 -19.81 6.64
CA ASN A 435 20.58 -20.55 7.81
C ASN A 435 19.54 -20.42 8.93
N HIS A 436 19.09 -21.55 9.45
CA HIS A 436 18.19 -21.60 10.58
C HIS A 436 18.92 -21.10 11.84
N GLY A 437 18.35 -20.08 12.49
CA GLY A 437 18.92 -19.43 13.67
C GLY A 437 19.54 -18.06 13.40
N ASP A 438 20.08 -17.81 12.21
CA ASP A 438 20.67 -16.51 11.86
C ASP A 438 19.64 -15.56 11.22
N PHE A 439 18.71 -16.09 10.42
CA PHE A 439 17.77 -15.29 9.62
C PHE A 439 16.32 -15.49 9.99
N VAL A 440 16.00 -16.40 10.91
CA VAL A 440 14.61 -16.67 11.33
C VAL A 440 14.56 -16.74 12.84
N ASP A 441 13.92 -15.75 13.43
CA ASP A 441 13.71 -15.62 14.87
C ASP A 441 12.20 -15.53 15.18
N VAL A 442 11.83 -15.65 16.44
CA VAL A 442 10.45 -15.50 16.94
C VAL A 442 10.40 -14.39 17.98
N ARG A 443 9.51 -13.42 17.78
CA ARG A 443 9.33 -12.26 18.69
C ARG A 443 7.95 -12.29 19.32
N GLY A 444 7.84 -11.70 20.51
CA GLY A 444 6.56 -11.55 21.20
C GLY A 444 5.57 -10.73 20.36
N TYR A 445 4.34 -11.24 20.20
CA TYR A 445 3.27 -10.59 19.43
C TYR A 445 3.07 -9.13 19.81
N SER A 446 3.04 -8.83 21.12
CA SER A 446 2.83 -7.47 21.65
C SER A 446 3.91 -6.47 21.24
N VAL A 447 5.15 -6.94 21.04
CA VAL A 447 6.27 -6.11 20.60
C VAL A 447 6.09 -5.75 19.13
N VAL A 448 5.89 -6.75 18.27
CA VAL A 448 5.74 -6.54 16.83
C VAL A 448 4.46 -5.77 16.51
N ARG A 449 3.37 -6.02 17.24
CA ARG A 449 2.12 -5.26 17.11
C ARG A 449 2.30 -3.79 17.45
N ARG A 450 3.13 -3.44 18.44
CA ARG A 450 3.41 -2.05 18.83
C ARG A 450 4.24 -1.30 17.78
N GLU A 451 5.09 -2.02 17.05
CA GLU A 451 5.89 -1.48 15.94
C GLU A 451 5.05 -1.22 14.68
N ALA A 452 3.88 -1.87 14.55
CA ALA A 452 2.99 -1.71 13.40
C ALA A 452 2.04 -0.52 13.51
N GLU A 453 1.87 0.21 12.41
CA GLU A 453 1.01 1.40 12.31
C GLU A 453 -0.28 1.13 11.55
N GLY A 454 -1.37 1.83 11.92
CA GLY A 454 -2.62 1.83 11.15
C GLY A 454 -2.51 2.55 9.80
N SER A 455 -1.59 3.51 9.68
CA SER A 455 -1.30 4.25 8.44
C SER A 455 -0.49 3.44 7.43
N ALA A 456 0.23 2.41 7.88
CA ALA A 456 1.19 1.64 7.07
C ALA A 456 0.64 0.29 6.57
N ILE A 457 -0.68 0.10 6.60
CA ILE A 457 -1.29 -1.17 6.17
C ILE A 457 -1.11 -1.38 4.65
N PRO A 458 -0.44 -2.47 4.21
CA PRO A 458 -0.23 -2.75 2.81
C PRO A 458 -1.56 -2.88 2.04
N LEU A 459 -1.57 -2.38 0.80
CA LEU A 459 -2.72 -2.48 -0.12
C LEU A 459 -2.82 -3.83 -0.82
N ASP A 460 -1.71 -4.55 -0.92
CA ASP A 460 -1.66 -5.90 -1.49
C ASP A 460 -0.64 -6.76 -0.76
N LEU A 461 -0.61 -8.06 -1.08
CA LEU A 461 0.33 -9.02 -0.51
C LEU A 461 1.49 -9.36 -1.47
N VAL A 462 1.73 -8.54 -2.51
CA VAL A 462 2.79 -8.77 -3.50
C VAL A 462 4.10 -8.19 -3.02
N THR A 463 5.16 -8.96 -3.21
CA THR A 463 6.53 -8.74 -2.75
C THR A 463 7.44 -8.19 -3.84
#